data_AF-A0A7K1A1E4-F1
#
_entry.id   AF-A0A7K1A1E4-F1
#
_cell.length_a   1.000
_cell.length_b   1.000
_cell.length_c   1.000
_cell.angle_alpha   90.00
_cell.angle_beta   90.00
_cell.angle_gamma   90.00
#
_symmetry.space_group_name_H-M   'P 1'
#
loop_
_entity.id
_entity.type
_entity.pdbx_description
1 polymer ?
#
loop_
_entity_poly.entity_id
_entity_poly.type
_entity_poly.pdbx_seq_one_letter_code
_entity_poly.pdbx_strand_id
1 'polypeptide(L)'
;MNLPHPWTRRLASSVTTIALLAAGLVATGASLAPAARAAAAAPVLRWEISQQYDDHLSNHVLGDGATEDSAGVITFPGGVGTFDPATGVASVAYQGSVRGAFAFAGSEFYHVKLEDPIVAVTADGRGQITALVSAANVSQGSTPAEETQPLRVVLTTF
;
A
#
# COMPACT_ATOMS: atom_id res chain seq x y z
N MET A 1 -11.59 -23.11 -87.53
CA MET A 1 -10.49 -23.50 -88.42
C MET A 1 -9.29 -23.87 -87.56
N ASN A 2 -8.81 -25.10 -87.72
CA ASN A 2 -7.52 -25.71 -87.31
C ASN A 2 -7.06 -25.62 -85.85
N LEU A 3 -6.57 -26.68 -85.21
CA LEU A 3 -6.78 -28.13 -85.14
C LEU A 3 -5.84 -28.55 -83.95
N PRO A 4 -6.14 -29.63 -83.22
CA PRO A 4 -5.51 -30.04 -81.96
C PRO A 4 -4.26 -30.88 -82.21
N HIS A 5 -3.37 -31.06 -81.21
CA HIS A 5 -2.46 -32.21 -81.18
C HIS A 5 -1.87 -32.52 -79.78
N PRO A 6 -1.48 -33.79 -79.55
CA PRO A 6 -1.83 -34.59 -78.37
C PRO A 6 -0.63 -34.74 -77.41
N TRP A 7 -0.72 -35.43 -76.26
CA TRP A 7 -0.26 -36.82 -76.15
C TRP A 7 -0.86 -37.52 -74.90
N THR A 8 -1.71 -38.50 -75.22
CA THR A 8 -1.89 -39.85 -74.66
C THR A 8 -1.18 -40.34 -73.37
N ARG A 9 -2.06 -40.95 -72.53
CA ARG A 9 -1.97 -42.24 -71.81
C ARG A 9 -1.10 -42.25 -70.53
N ARG A 10 -1.52 -42.82 -69.39
CA ARG A 10 -2.29 -44.06 -69.17
C ARG A 10 -3.15 -44.00 -67.90
N LEU A 11 -4.26 -44.73 -67.93
CA LEU A 11 -5.08 -45.15 -66.80
C LEU A 11 -4.28 -46.08 -65.86
N ALA A 12 -4.49 -45.93 -64.56
CA ALA A 12 -4.56 -47.05 -63.63
C ALA A 12 -5.39 -46.64 -62.41
N SER A 13 -6.62 -47.14 -62.38
CA SER A 13 -7.45 -47.17 -61.17
C SER A 13 -6.80 -48.09 -60.15
N SER A 14 -6.71 -47.67 -58.89
CA SER A 14 -6.67 -48.57 -57.74
C SER A 14 -7.21 -47.84 -56.52
N VAL A 15 -8.46 -48.17 -56.20
CA VAL A 15 -9.04 -47.91 -54.88
C VAL A 15 -8.31 -48.82 -53.91
N THR A 16 -7.68 -48.25 -52.89
CA THR A 16 -7.22 -49.00 -51.72
C THR A 16 -7.54 -48.19 -50.48
N THR A 17 -8.72 -48.46 -49.94
CA THR A 17 -9.16 -48.10 -48.60
C THR A 17 -8.27 -48.85 -47.60
N ILE A 18 -7.44 -48.18 -46.79
CA ILE A 18 -6.92 -48.75 -45.53
C ILE A 18 -6.76 -47.61 -44.49
N ALA A 19 -7.59 -47.73 -43.44
CA ALA A 19 -7.45 -47.35 -42.04
C ALA A 19 -6.94 -45.94 -41.66
N LEU A 20 -7.87 -45.12 -41.14
CA LEU A 20 -7.56 -44.12 -40.12
C LEU A 20 -6.93 -44.82 -38.91
N LEU A 21 -5.64 -44.62 -38.68
CA LEU A 21 -5.05 -44.77 -37.36
C LEU A 21 -5.14 -43.40 -36.67
N ALA A 22 -6.21 -43.22 -35.91
CA ALA A 22 -6.29 -42.15 -34.92
C ALA A 22 -5.21 -42.44 -33.85
N ALA A 23 -4.04 -41.83 -33.99
CA ALA A 23 -3.09 -41.74 -32.89
C ALA A 23 -3.73 -40.83 -31.84
N GLY A 24 -4.28 -41.44 -30.80
CA GLY A 24 -4.82 -40.73 -29.65
C GLY A 24 -3.74 -39.86 -29.03
N LEU A 25 -3.82 -38.56 -29.28
CA LEU A 25 -3.07 -37.57 -28.53
C LEU A 25 -3.68 -37.56 -27.12
N VAL A 26 -3.05 -38.27 -26.18
CA VAL A 26 -3.35 -38.13 -24.77
C VAL A 26 -2.92 -36.72 -24.38
N ALA A 27 -3.82 -35.75 -24.52
CA ALA A 27 -3.66 -34.45 -23.91
C ALA A 27 -3.67 -34.68 -22.40
N THR A 28 -2.49 -34.82 -21.79
CA THR A 28 -2.33 -34.66 -20.36
C THR A 28 -2.75 -33.24 -20.04
N GLY A 29 -4.01 -33.09 -19.66
CA GLY A 29 -4.57 -31.85 -19.15
C GLY A 29 -3.84 -31.49 -17.87
N ALA A 30 -2.69 -30.85 -17.99
CA ALA A 30 -2.10 -30.12 -16.89
C ALA A 30 -3.06 -28.98 -16.59
N SER A 31 -3.96 -29.19 -15.63
CA SER A 31 -4.69 -28.09 -15.01
C SER A 31 -3.65 -27.16 -14.41
N LEU A 32 -3.36 -26.05 -15.10
CA LEU A 32 -2.65 -24.94 -14.50
C LEU A 32 -3.55 -24.45 -13.37
N ALA A 33 -3.23 -24.86 -12.14
CA ALA A 33 -3.85 -24.27 -10.96
C ALA A 33 -3.65 -22.75 -11.08
N PRO A 34 -4.68 -21.93 -10.81
CA PRO A 34 -4.52 -20.49 -10.82
C PRO A 34 -3.35 -20.16 -9.90
N ALA A 35 -2.34 -19.45 -10.42
CA ALA A 35 -1.26 -18.95 -9.58
C ALA A 35 -1.90 -18.11 -8.48
N ALA A 36 -1.75 -18.53 -7.22
CA ALA A 36 -2.22 -17.76 -6.09
C ALA A 36 -1.53 -16.39 -6.17
N ARG A 37 -2.30 -15.34 -6.47
CA ARG A 37 -1.81 -13.98 -6.45
C ARG A 37 -1.39 -13.71 -5.00
N ALA A 38 -0.09 -13.54 -4.76
CA ALA A 38 0.38 -13.09 -3.46
C ALA A 38 -0.39 -11.83 -3.08
N ALA A 39 -0.92 -11.80 -1.86
CA ALA A 39 -1.58 -10.61 -1.34
C ALA A 39 -0.58 -9.45 -1.42
N ALA A 40 -1.01 -8.32 -1.97
CA ALA A 40 -0.18 -7.12 -1.94
C ALA A 40 0.09 -6.75 -0.48
N ALA A 41 1.31 -6.31 -0.19
CA ALA A 41 1.65 -5.79 1.13
C ALA A 41 0.74 -4.59 1.45
N ALA A 42 0.34 -4.45 2.72
CA ALA A 42 -0.40 -3.29 3.16
C ALA A 42 0.43 -2.02 2.94
N PRO A 43 -0.18 -0.92 2.45
CA PRO A 43 0.52 0.35 2.28
C PRO A 43 1.05 0.88 3.63
N VAL A 44 2.10 1.70 3.56
CA VAL A 44 2.68 2.40 4.72
C VAL A 44 2.66 3.90 4.47
N LEU A 45 2.52 4.69 5.53
CA LEU A 45 2.68 6.15 5.48
C LEU A 45 4.07 6.51 5.98
N ARG A 46 4.85 7.22 5.17
CA ARG A 46 6.14 7.80 5.57
C ARG A 46 5.98 9.31 5.73
N TRP A 47 6.25 9.84 6.91
CA TRP A 47 5.98 11.23 7.25
C TRP A 47 6.92 11.74 8.34
N GLU A 48 7.62 12.85 8.06
CA GLU A 48 8.50 13.55 9.01
C GLU A 48 7.72 14.38 10.04
N ILE A 49 6.41 14.54 9.88
CA ILE A 49 5.58 15.50 10.64
C ILE A 49 5.96 16.95 10.35
N SER A 50 7.11 17.38 10.85
CA SER A 50 7.74 18.67 10.55
C SER A 50 9.15 18.73 11.13
N GLN A 51 10.03 19.52 10.54
CA GLN A 51 11.35 19.81 11.11
C GLN A 51 11.29 20.32 12.57
N GLN A 52 10.25 21.08 12.94
CA GLN A 52 10.10 21.55 14.33
C GLN A 52 9.74 20.45 15.33
N TYR A 53 9.13 19.36 14.86
CA TYR A 53 8.89 18.18 15.70
C TYR A 53 10.23 17.54 16.06
N ASP A 54 11.10 17.34 15.07
CA ASP A 54 12.43 16.76 15.27
C ASP A 54 13.34 17.67 16.10
N ASP A 55 13.34 18.98 15.82
CA ASP A 55 14.21 19.93 16.50
C ASP A 55 13.80 20.15 17.97
N HIS A 56 12.50 20.29 18.23
CA HIS A 56 11.99 20.71 19.54
C HIS A 56 11.44 19.56 20.39
N LEU A 57 10.81 18.57 19.77
CA LEU A 57 10.26 17.39 20.44
C LEU A 57 11.16 16.15 20.26
N SER A 58 12.45 16.38 20.06
CA SER A 58 13.53 15.44 19.70
C SER A 58 13.65 14.11 20.46
N ASN A 59 12.99 13.96 21.61
CA ASN A 59 12.95 12.67 22.31
C ASN A 59 11.73 11.86 21.87
N HIS A 60 11.93 11.00 20.87
CA HIS A 60 10.88 10.19 20.26
C HIS A 60 10.74 8.82 20.91
N VAL A 61 9.49 8.45 21.21
CA VAL A 61 9.10 7.09 21.59
C VAL A 61 8.07 6.59 20.57
N LEU A 62 8.41 5.49 19.90
CA LEU A 62 7.59 4.88 18.86
C LEU A 62 6.77 3.72 19.44
N GLY A 63 5.54 3.56 18.96
CA GLY A 63 4.63 2.49 19.36
C GLY A 63 3.94 1.85 18.17
N ASP A 64 3.32 0.69 18.43
CA ASP A 64 2.40 0.00 17.51
C ASP A 64 2.99 -0.28 16.12
N GLY A 65 4.28 -0.61 16.10
CA GLY A 65 5.03 -0.96 14.88
C GLY A 65 5.55 0.24 14.08
N ALA A 66 5.34 1.47 14.54
CA ALA A 66 5.99 2.63 13.95
C ALA A 66 7.52 2.51 14.04
N THR A 67 8.21 2.98 13.01
CA THR A 67 9.68 3.06 12.95
C THR A 67 10.09 4.44 12.49
N GLU A 68 11.31 4.87 12.81
CA GLU A 68 11.84 6.16 12.41
C GLU A 68 13.23 5.95 11.81
N ASP A 69 13.49 6.62 10.68
CA ASP A 69 14.80 6.58 10.04
C ASP A 69 15.73 7.70 10.52
N SER A 70 16.99 7.68 10.08
CA SER A 70 18.00 8.66 10.51
C SER A 70 17.73 10.09 10.04
N ALA A 71 16.72 10.31 9.19
CA ALA A 71 16.30 11.62 8.73
C ALA A 71 15.06 12.14 9.47
N GLY A 72 14.59 11.46 10.53
CA GLY A 72 13.39 11.85 11.28
C GLY A 72 12.08 11.40 10.61
N VAL A 73 12.15 10.64 9.51
CA VAL A 73 10.93 10.22 8.80
C VAL A 73 10.33 9.01 9.51
N ILE A 74 9.10 9.18 10.01
CA ILE A 74 8.37 8.13 10.69
C ILE A 74 7.59 7.30 9.67
N THR A 75 7.68 5.98 9.79
CA THR A 75 6.94 5.01 8.99
C THR A 75 5.83 4.39 9.84
N PHE A 76 4.57 4.72 9.50
CA PHE A 76 3.35 4.16 10.08
C PHE A 76 2.87 2.96 9.24
N PRO A 77 2.79 1.74 9.83
CA PRO A 77 2.48 0.53 9.08
C PRO A 77 0.98 0.27 8.91
N GLY A 78 0.65 -0.82 8.22
CA GLY A 78 -0.67 -1.46 8.34
C GLY A 78 -1.81 -0.67 7.70
N GLY A 79 -1.55 0.05 6.61
CA GLY A 79 -2.55 0.85 5.92
C GLY A 79 -3.75 0.02 5.45
N VAL A 80 -4.95 0.44 5.83
CA VAL A 80 -6.23 -0.15 5.41
C VAL A 80 -7.16 0.97 4.94
N GLY A 81 -7.75 0.81 3.75
CA GLY A 81 -8.49 1.90 3.15
C GLY A 81 -9.15 1.58 1.82
N THR A 82 -9.68 2.63 1.20
CA THR A 82 -10.30 2.61 -0.12
C THR A 82 -9.61 3.58 -1.08
N PHE A 83 -9.67 3.26 -2.37
CA PHE A 83 -9.26 4.13 -3.47
C PHE A 83 -10.21 3.92 -4.65
N ASP A 84 -10.79 5.01 -5.15
CA ASP A 84 -11.58 5.02 -6.37
C ASP A 84 -10.74 5.58 -7.53
N PRO A 85 -10.32 4.73 -8.49
CA PRO A 85 -9.50 5.19 -9.61
C PRO A 85 -10.24 6.10 -10.60
N ALA A 86 -11.58 6.12 -10.60
CA ALA A 86 -12.35 6.98 -11.49
C ALA A 86 -12.40 8.43 -10.98
N THR A 87 -12.41 8.62 -9.67
CA THR A 87 -12.55 9.94 -9.03
C THR A 87 -11.29 10.42 -8.31
N GLY A 88 -10.31 9.54 -8.10
CA GLY A 88 -9.12 9.83 -7.30
C GLY A 88 -9.38 9.89 -5.79
N VAL A 89 -10.61 9.62 -5.34
CA VAL A 89 -10.98 9.66 -3.92
C VAL A 89 -10.28 8.52 -3.19
N ALA A 90 -9.64 8.84 -2.06
CA ALA A 90 -8.94 7.88 -1.22
C ALA A 90 -9.19 8.14 0.26
N SER A 91 -9.17 7.09 1.07
CA SER A 91 -9.08 7.18 2.53
C SER A 91 -8.34 5.96 3.05
N VAL A 92 -7.18 6.17 3.68
CA VAL A 92 -6.32 5.10 4.21
C VAL A 92 -5.96 5.42 5.66
N ALA A 93 -6.34 4.51 6.56
CA ALA A 93 -5.96 4.56 7.98
C ALA A 93 -4.73 3.68 8.20
N TYR A 94 -3.76 4.18 8.95
CA TYR A 94 -2.53 3.47 9.31
C TYR A 94 -2.50 3.23 10.81
N GLN A 95 -1.75 2.21 11.23
CA GLN A 95 -1.43 1.95 12.63
C GLN A 95 -0.16 2.70 13.01
N GLY A 96 0.17 2.72 14.30
CA GLY A 96 1.42 3.28 14.79
C GLY A 96 1.19 4.52 15.63
N SER A 97 2.13 4.75 16.53
CA SER A 97 2.17 5.96 17.34
C SER A 97 3.59 6.52 17.44
N VAL A 98 3.67 7.84 17.57
CA VAL A 98 4.89 8.55 17.94
C VAL A 98 4.59 9.53 19.06
N ARG A 99 5.43 9.52 20.08
CA ARG A 99 5.44 10.51 21.15
C ARG A 99 6.74 11.29 21.09
N GLY A 100 6.62 12.59 20.85
CA GLY A 100 7.74 13.52 20.84
C GLY A 100 7.70 14.37 22.09
N ALA A 101 8.83 14.45 22.79
CA ALA A 101 8.93 15.15 24.06
C ALA A 101 10.01 16.23 24.03
N PHE A 102 9.68 17.38 24.61
CA PHE A 102 10.67 18.38 24.95
C PHE A 102 11.30 18.02 26.30
N ALA A 103 12.61 17.85 26.30
CA ALA A 103 13.41 17.63 27.49
C ALA A 103 14.58 18.61 27.53
N PHE A 104 14.88 19.11 28.72
CA PHE A 104 16.01 20.01 28.95
C PHE A 104 16.76 19.59 30.21
N ALA A 105 18.09 19.58 30.12
CA ALA A 105 18.98 19.16 31.21
C ALA A 105 18.64 17.78 31.81
N GLY A 106 18.17 16.84 30.99
CA GLY A 106 17.84 15.47 31.41
C GLY A 106 16.43 15.31 32.01
N SER A 107 15.64 16.38 32.09
CA SER A 107 14.25 16.34 32.57
C SER A 107 13.29 16.59 31.42
N GLU A 108 12.26 15.75 31.28
CA GLU A 108 11.13 16.03 30.40
C GLU A 108 10.30 17.19 30.97
N PHE A 109 9.72 18.02 30.10
CA PHE A 109 8.81 19.10 30.48
C PHE A 109 7.39 18.82 30.00
N TYR A 110 7.25 18.42 28.74
CA TYR A 110 5.97 18.08 28.11
C TYR A 110 6.20 17.23 26.85
N HIS A 111 5.13 16.62 26.37
CA HIS A 111 5.15 15.81 25.16
C HIS A 111 3.84 15.91 24.38
N VAL A 112 3.91 15.54 23.11
CA VAL A 112 2.76 15.37 22.22
C VAL A 112 2.81 13.97 21.64
N LYS A 113 1.67 13.27 21.65
CA LYS A 113 1.52 11.95 21.04
C LYS A 113 0.61 12.04 19.82
N LEU A 114 1.03 11.42 18.72
CA LEU A 114 0.25 11.25 17.51
C LEU A 114 0.03 9.76 17.27
N GLU A 115 -1.20 9.37 16.98
CA GLU A 115 -1.59 7.96 16.83
C GLU A 115 -2.58 7.77 15.68
N ASP A 116 -2.49 6.60 15.03
CA ASP A 116 -3.43 6.13 14.02
C ASP A 116 -3.76 7.16 12.92
N PRO A 117 -2.75 7.59 12.12
CA PRO A 117 -2.97 8.61 11.12
C PRO A 117 -3.88 8.11 9.98
N ILE A 118 -4.69 9.01 9.45
CA ILE A 118 -5.55 8.79 8.29
C ILE A 118 -5.18 9.82 7.23
N VAL A 119 -4.89 9.33 6.03
CA VAL A 119 -4.73 10.15 4.83
C VAL A 119 -5.99 10.04 3.99
N ALA A 120 -6.62 11.17 3.68
CA ALA A 120 -7.79 11.23 2.81
C ALA A 120 -7.54 12.20 1.64
N VAL A 121 -8.05 11.84 0.46
CA VAL A 121 -8.03 12.68 -0.75
C VAL A 121 -9.46 12.76 -1.29
N THR A 122 -9.95 13.97 -1.53
CA THR A 122 -11.29 14.23 -2.08
C THR A 122 -11.26 14.30 -3.62
N ALA A 123 -12.44 14.28 -4.24
CA ALA A 123 -12.58 14.20 -5.71
C ALA A 123 -12.04 15.44 -6.45
N ASP A 124 -11.87 16.56 -5.74
CA ASP A 124 -11.23 17.78 -6.25
C ASP A 124 -9.69 17.76 -6.09
N GLY A 125 -9.13 16.65 -5.62
CA GLY A 125 -7.70 16.44 -5.43
C GLY A 125 -7.13 16.97 -4.11
N ARG A 126 -7.94 17.60 -3.25
CA ARG A 126 -7.47 18.08 -1.94
C ARG A 126 -7.24 16.92 -0.98
N GLY A 127 -6.12 16.98 -0.26
CA GLY A 127 -5.71 16.01 0.72
C GLY A 127 -5.77 16.54 2.14
N GLN A 128 -5.92 15.63 3.10
CA GLN A 128 -5.71 15.91 4.51
C GLN A 128 -5.06 14.72 5.23
N ILE A 129 -4.27 15.03 6.25
CA ILE A 129 -3.80 14.07 7.24
C ILE A 129 -4.48 14.40 8.57
N THR A 130 -5.12 13.41 9.16
CA THR A 130 -5.64 13.48 10.54
C THR A 130 -4.97 12.42 11.41
N ALA A 131 -4.90 12.63 12.71
CA ALA A 131 -4.48 11.60 13.67
C ALA A 131 -5.19 11.84 15.00
N LEU A 132 -5.19 10.83 15.89
CA LEU A 132 -5.46 11.04 17.31
C LEU A 132 -4.27 11.76 17.93
N VAL A 133 -4.55 12.83 18.67
CA VAL A 133 -3.53 13.66 19.31
C VAL A 133 -3.86 13.87 20.78
N SER A 134 -2.89 13.58 21.65
CA SER A 134 -2.87 14.01 23.05
C SER A 134 -1.60 14.79 23.35
N ALA A 135 -1.65 15.57 24.42
CA ALA A 135 -0.49 16.27 24.96
C ALA A 135 -0.52 16.18 26.48
N ALA A 136 0.65 16.11 27.09
CA ALA A 136 0.78 16.12 28.53
C ALA A 136 1.96 16.99 28.97
N ASN A 137 1.84 17.60 30.13
CA ASN A 137 2.96 18.18 30.86
C ASN A 137 3.34 17.26 32.03
N VAL A 138 4.61 17.27 32.41
CA VAL A 138 5.02 16.67 33.68
C VAL A 138 4.79 17.66 34.82
N SER A 139 4.80 17.16 36.06
CA SER A 139 4.74 18.04 37.24
C SER A 139 5.98 18.92 37.32
N GLN A 140 5.79 20.22 37.51
CA GLN A 140 6.87 21.21 37.64
C GLN A 140 6.56 22.24 38.71
N GLY A 141 7.34 22.25 39.80
CA GLY A 141 7.08 23.12 40.93
C GLY A 141 5.69 22.88 41.53
N SER A 142 4.83 23.91 41.50
CA SER A 142 3.43 23.80 41.93
C SER A 142 2.47 23.37 40.82
N THR A 143 2.92 23.24 39.58
CA THR A 143 2.09 22.80 38.46
C THR A 143 1.95 21.27 38.50
N PRO A 144 0.73 20.73 38.62
CA PRO A 144 0.51 19.29 38.56
C PRO A 144 0.73 18.76 37.15
N ALA A 145 1.01 17.46 37.03
CA ALA A 145 0.99 16.80 35.74
C ALA A 145 -0.46 16.68 35.25
N GLU A 146 -0.69 16.98 33.97
CA GLU A 146 -1.98 16.83 33.31
C GLU A 146 -1.78 16.26 31.90
N GLU A 147 -2.79 15.55 31.41
CA GLU A 147 -2.82 14.97 30.07
C GLU A 147 -4.20 15.20 29.44
N THR A 148 -4.21 15.62 28.18
CA THR A 148 -5.45 15.74 27.41
C THR A 148 -5.92 14.36 26.94
N GLN A 149 -7.24 14.19 26.84
CA GLN A 149 -7.77 13.00 26.17
C GLN A 149 -7.43 13.04 24.68
N PRO A 150 -7.04 11.91 24.07
CA PRO A 150 -6.77 11.85 22.64
C PRO A 150 -7.97 12.33 21.82
N LEU A 151 -7.73 13.26 20.90
CA LEU A 151 -8.76 13.79 19.99
C LEU A 151 -8.28 13.68 18.55
N ARG A 152 -9.19 13.32 17.64
CA ARG A 152 -8.87 13.31 16.21
C ARG A 152 -8.88 14.73 15.65
N VAL A 153 -7.74 15.16 15.12
CA VAL A 153 -7.56 16.51 14.58
C VAL A 153 -6.98 16.46 13.16
N VAL A 154 -7.23 17.53 12.38
CA VAL A 154 -6.54 17.76 11.11
C VAL A 154 -5.16 18.32 11.41
N LEU A 155 -4.12 17.63 10.98
CA LEU A 155 -2.73 18.01 11.19
C LEU A 155 -2.18 18.84 10.02
N THR A 156 -2.54 18.46 8.80
CA THR A 156 -2.19 19.22 7.60
C THR A 156 -3.17 18.93 6.45
N THR A 157 -3.18 19.82 5.46
CA THR A 157 -3.86 19.68 4.17
C THR A 157 -2.86 19.81 3.03
N PHE A 158 -3.14 19.19 1.88
CA PHE A 158 -2.28 19.25 0.69
C PHE A 158 -3.09 19.25 -0.61
#